data_AF-A0A0F9FWL4-F1
#
_entry.id   AF-A0A0F9FWL4-F1
#
_cell.length_a   1.000
_cell.length_b   1.000
_cell.length_c   1.000
_cell.angle_alpha   90.00
_cell.angle_beta   90.00
_cell.angle_gamma   90.00
#
_symmetry.space_group_name_H-M   'P 1'
#
loop_
_entity.id
_entity.type
_entity.pdbx_description
1 polymer ?
#
loop_
_entity_poly.entity_id
_entity_poly.type
_entity_poly.pdbx_seq_one_letter_code
_entity_poly.pdbx_strand_id
1 'polypeptide(L)'
;MSRKTWTANRPNWAHGQKTVTAAGTAEQLPSQAIPDGFDLVVRALLANGGAIYLGNSQDEAESSTAQIPFTAGNGLTLRVRNVNMVWVDALVSGEGVDYWVEV
;
A
#
# COMPACT_ATOMS: atom_id res chain seq x y z
N MET A 1 -3.34 -5.93 -38.28
CA MET A 1 -2.83 -6.83 -37.21
C MET A 1 -2.09 -5.98 -36.20
N SER A 2 -2.56 -5.88 -34.96
CA SER A 2 -1.82 -5.18 -33.90
C SER A 2 -0.62 -6.04 -33.49
N ARG A 3 0.60 -5.50 -33.58
CA ARG A 3 1.80 -6.19 -33.12
C ARG A 3 1.70 -6.26 -31.59
N LYS A 4 1.70 -7.48 -31.03
CA LYS A 4 1.84 -7.68 -29.58
C LYS A 4 3.23 -7.16 -29.20
N THR A 5 3.31 -5.92 -28.72
CA THR A 5 4.58 -5.35 -28.24
C THR A 5 4.90 -6.03 -26.92
N TRP A 6 5.93 -6.84 -26.90
CA TRP A 6 6.42 -7.44 -25.65
C TRP A 6 6.96 -6.33 -24.77
N THR A 7 6.31 -6.09 -23.63
CA THR A 7 6.87 -5.24 -22.58
C THR A 7 8.04 -5.99 -21.93
N ALA A 8 9.22 -5.37 -21.90
CA ALA A 8 10.37 -5.95 -21.23
C ALA A 8 10.13 -6.00 -19.71
N ASN A 9 10.57 -7.08 -19.07
CA ASN A 9 10.54 -7.20 -17.60
C ASN A 9 11.46 -6.15 -16.97
N ARG A 10 11.15 -5.77 -15.73
CA ARG A 10 12.04 -4.94 -14.92
C ARG A 10 13.18 -5.77 -14.32
N PRO A 11 14.37 -5.17 -14.15
CA PRO A 11 15.51 -5.87 -13.58
C PRO A 11 15.39 -6.06 -12.07
N ASN A 12 14.52 -5.30 -11.39
CA ASN A 12 14.32 -5.39 -9.96
C ASN A 12 12.88 -5.01 -9.56
N TRP A 13 12.55 -5.24 -8.29
CA TRP A 13 11.32 -4.80 -7.65
C TRP A 13 11.63 -4.37 -6.21
N ALA A 14 10.95 -3.34 -5.74
CA ALA A 14 11.03 -2.86 -4.37
C ALA A 14 9.88 -3.43 -3.55
N HIS A 15 10.13 -3.76 -2.29
CA HIS A 15 9.11 -4.25 -1.36
C HIS A 15 9.43 -3.89 0.08
N GLY A 16 8.43 -4.02 0.94
CA GLY A 16 8.60 -3.81 2.36
C GLY A 16 7.33 -4.09 3.15
N GLN A 17 7.43 -3.83 4.45
CA GLN A 17 6.32 -3.90 5.39
C GLN A 17 6.27 -2.62 6.21
N LYS A 18 5.07 -2.21 6.58
CA LYS A 18 4.84 -1.08 7.48
C LYS A 18 3.78 -1.46 8.49
N THR A 19 4.15 -1.47 9.76
CA THR A 19 3.24 -1.58 10.89
C THR A 19 2.88 -0.20 11.42
N VAL A 20 1.70 -0.11 12.03
CA VAL A 20 1.19 1.06 12.71
C VAL A 20 1.44 0.91 14.21
N THR A 21 2.22 1.80 14.79
CA THR A 21 2.68 1.73 16.18
C THR A 21 1.51 1.92 17.15
N ALA A 22 0.63 2.88 16.86
CA ALA A 22 -0.53 3.22 17.67
C ALA A 22 -1.79 3.24 16.80
N ALA A 23 -2.78 2.41 17.11
CA ALA A 23 -4.06 2.42 16.41
C ALA A 23 -4.74 3.80 16.48
N GLY A 24 -5.27 4.28 15.36
CA GLY A 24 -5.82 5.63 15.23
C GLY A 24 -4.76 6.70 15.00
N THR A 25 -3.54 6.33 14.63
CA THR A 25 -2.46 7.26 14.26
C THR A 25 -1.77 6.72 13.02
N ALA A 26 -2.21 7.18 11.85
CA ALA A 26 -1.76 6.63 10.59
C ALA A 26 -0.27 6.90 10.37
N GLU A 27 0.40 5.93 9.75
CA GLU A 27 1.79 6.03 9.37
C GLU A 27 1.95 5.98 7.84
N GLN A 28 2.77 6.89 7.32
CA GLN A 28 3.10 6.93 5.89
C GLN A 28 4.00 5.77 5.50
N LEU A 29 3.78 5.20 4.31
CA LEU A 29 4.73 4.28 3.69
C LEU A 29 6.03 5.01 3.29
N PRO A 30 7.16 4.30 3.14
CA PRO A 30 8.44 4.95 2.82
C PRO A 30 8.46 5.54 1.40
N SER A 31 9.34 6.53 1.22
CA SER A 31 9.55 7.14 -0.10
C SER A 31 10.27 6.17 -1.04
N GLN A 32 9.57 5.77 -2.11
CA GLN A 32 10.07 4.95 -3.19
C GLN A 32 9.37 5.39 -4.47
N ALA A 33 10.11 5.99 -5.40
CA ALA A 33 9.57 6.39 -6.69
C ALA A 33 9.12 5.16 -7.49
N ILE A 34 7.98 5.29 -8.16
CA ILE A 34 7.39 4.25 -9.00
C ILE A 34 7.51 4.73 -10.45
N PRO A 35 8.15 3.95 -11.34
CA PRO A 35 8.23 4.32 -12.75
C PRO A 35 6.84 4.36 -13.41
N ASP A 36 6.71 5.10 -14.50
CA ASP A 36 5.45 5.15 -15.24
C ASP A 36 5.07 3.77 -15.79
N GLY A 37 3.77 3.44 -15.68
CA GLY A 37 3.21 2.18 -16.17
C GLY A 37 3.23 1.02 -15.17
N PHE A 38 3.62 1.26 -13.91
CA PHE A 38 3.62 0.26 -12.85
C PHE A 38 2.58 0.57 -11.78
N ASP A 39 2.12 -0.50 -11.14
CA ASP A 39 1.12 -0.46 -10.09
C ASP A 39 1.81 -0.80 -8.76
N LEU A 40 1.58 0.01 -7.74
CA LEU A 40 1.88 -0.34 -6.36
C LEU A 40 0.88 -1.37 -5.90
N VAL A 41 1.33 -2.49 -5.36
CA VAL A 41 0.48 -3.43 -4.62
C VAL A 41 0.62 -3.16 -3.14
N VAL A 42 -0.50 -3.06 -2.43
CA VAL A 42 -0.56 -2.92 -0.97
C VAL A 42 -1.53 -3.96 -0.44
N ARG A 43 -1.13 -4.72 0.57
CA ARG A 43 -1.95 -5.79 1.15
C ARG A 43 -1.78 -5.82 2.67
N ALA A 44 -2.89 -6.03 3.37
CA ALA A 44 -2.88 -6.20 4.83
C ALA A 44 -2.11 -7.48 5.20
N LEU A 45 -1.23 -7.38 6.19
CA LEU A 45 -0.44 -8.52 6.67
C LEU A 45 -1.36 -9.66 7.08
N LEU A 46 -0.93 -10.90 6.78
CA LEU A 46 -1.72 -12.10 7.05
C LEU A 46 -1.95 -12.33 8.56
N ALA A 47 -1.03 -11.83 9.39
CA ALA A 47 -1.09 -11.97 10.85
C ALA A 47 -1.96 -10.92 11.54
N ASN A 48 -2.51 -9.93 10.81
CA ASN A 48 -3.43 -8.97 11.40
C ASN A 48 -4.70 -9.68 11.89
N GLY A 49 -5.12 -9.37 13.12
CA GLY A 49 -6.44 -9.72 13.65
C GLY A 49 -7.48 -8.61 13.44
N GLY A 50 -7.06 -7.37 13.23
CA GLY A 50 -7.89 -6.20 12.96
C GLY A 50 -7.95 -5.79 11.49
N ALA A 51 -8.75 -4.77 11.23
CA ALA A 51 -8.83 -4.13 9.92
C ALA A 51 -7.68 -3.12 9.75
N ILE A 52 -7.23 -2.98 8.51
CA ILE A 52 -6.30 -1.95 8.07
C ILE A 52 -7.04 -0.90 7.27
N TYR A 53 -6.63 0.35 7.40
CA TYR A 53 -7.27 1.50 6.79
C TYR A 53 -6.24 2.26 5.95
N LEU A 54 -6.51 2.42 4.66
CA LEU A 54 -5.64 3.18 3.76
C LEU A 54 -6.25 4.54 3.43
N GLY A 55 -5.40 5.54 3.25
CA GLY A 55 -5.75 6.88 2.77
C GLY A 55 -4.63 7.50 1.92
N ASN A 56 -4.95 8.54 1.15
CA ASN A 56 -3.92 9.32 0.42
C ASN A 56 -3.23 10.37 1.31
N SER A 57 -3.73 10.55 2.53
CA SER A 57 -3.27 11.47 3.55
C SER A 57 -3.48 10.83 4.93
N GLN A 58 -2.83 11.39 5.95
CA GLN A 58 -2.99 10.96 7.33
C GLN A 58 -4.46 11.02 7.76
N ASP A 59 -5.10 12.19 7.58
CA ASP A 59 -6.49 12.43 7.98
C ASP A 59 -7.48 11.46 7.30
N GLU A 60 -7.26 11.10 6.03
CA GLU A 60 -8.12 10.13 5.34
C GLU A 60 -7.95 8.71 5.89
N ALA A 61 -6.72 8.30 6.21
CA ALA A 61 -6.45 6.96 6.75
C ALA A 61 -7.00 6.79 8.17
N GLU A 62 -7.06 7.87 8.95
CA GLU A 62 -7.65 7.92 10.31
C GLU A 62 -9.18 8.16 10.29
N SER A 63 -9.76 8.46 9.12
CA SER A 63 -11.16 8.84 9.00
C SER A 63 -12.10 7.65 8.86
N SER A 64 -13.05 7.52 9.78
CA SER A 64 -14.12 6.51 9.74
C SER A 64 -15.01 6.52 8.48
N THR A 65 -14.98 7.58 7.65
CA THR A 65 -15.83 7.71 6.45
C THR A 65 -15.05 7.82 5.14
N ALA A 66 -13.76 8.20 5.18
CA ALA A 66 -12.94 8.37 3.99
C ALA A 66 -11.93 7.24 3.79
N GLN A 67 -11.60 6.50 4.85
CA GLN A 67 -10.63 5.41 4.78
C GLN A 67 -11.09 4.26 3.88
N ILE A 68 -10.12 3.56 3.28
CA ILE A 68 -10.35 2.34 2.51
C ILE A 68 -9.98 1.13 3.39
N PRO A 69 -10.95 0.33 3.85
CA PRO A 69 -10.70 -0.77 4.78
C PRO A 69 -10.28 -2.07 4.08
N PHE A 70 -9.38 -2.81 4.73
CA PHE A 70 -8.94 -4.15 4.33
C PHE A 70 -8.91 -5.08 5.53
N THR A 71 -9.17 -6.35 5.29
CA THR A 71 -8.91 -7.43 6.25
C THR A 71 -7.64 -8.18 5.88
N ALA A 72 -7.09 -8.94 6.83
CA ALA A 72 -5.87 -9.71 6.66
C ALA A 72 -5.83 -10.51 5.35
N GLY A 73 -4.72 -10.39 4.61
CA GLY A 73 -4.51 -11.08 3.33
C GLY A 73 -5.17 -10.41 2.11
N ASN A 74 -6.07 -9.45 2.30
CA ASN A 74 -6.66 -8.66 1.22
C ASN A 74 -5.86 -7.38 0.94
N GLY A 75 -5.98 -6.86 -0.27
CA GLY A 75 -5.25 -5.68 -0.71
C GLY A 75 -5.82 -5.05 -1.96
N LEU A 76 -5.13 -4.02 -2.45
CA LEU A 76 -5.45 -3.33 -3.69
C LEU A 76 -4.18 -3.01 -4.50
N THR A 77 -4.40 -2.50 -5.70
CA THR A 77 -3.36 -1.98 -6.58
C THR A 77 -3.62 -0.51 -6.88
N LEU A 78 -2.58 0.33 -6.84
CA LEU A 78 -2.66 1.78 -7.10
C LEU A 78 -1.71 2.19 -8.22
N ARG A 79 -2.16 3.10 -9.09
CA ARG A 79 -1.32 3.82 -10.05
C ARG A 79 -0.91 5.18 -9.48
N VAL A 80 0.06 5.16 -8.59
CA VAL A 80 0.64 6.35 -7.94
C VAL A 80 2.10 6.50 -8.31
N ARG A 81 2.66 7.71 -8.16
CA ARG A 81 4.04 8.02 -8.56
C ARG A 81 5.08 7.65 -7.49
N ASN A 82 4.64 7.44 -6.25
CA ASN A 82 5.53 7.10 -5.15
C ASN A 82 4.76 6.28 -4.11
N VAL A 83 5.44 5.33 -3.49
CA VAL A 83 4.89 4.50 -2.41
C VAL A 83 4.42 5.34 -1.22
N ASN A 84 5.10 6.46 -0.91
CA ASN A 84 4.72 7.36 0.17
C ASN A 84 3.40 8.13 -0.07
N MET A 85 2.75 7.96 -1.21
CA MET A 85 1.39 8.48 -1.40
C MET A 85 0.33 7.72 -0.59
N VAL A 86 0.72 6.63 0.07
CA VAL A 86 -0.17 5.81 0.90
C VAL A 86 0.14 6.03 2.37
N TRP A 87 -0.93 6.29 3.13
CA TRP A 87 -0.95 6.28 4.59
C TRP A 87 -1.73 5.06 5.06
N VAL A 88 -1.29 4.50 6.19
CA VAL A 88 -1.82 3.26 6.75
C VAL A 88 -2.19 3.51 8.21
N ASP A 89 -3.43 3.30 8.58
CA ASP A 89 -3.86 3.13 9.98
C ASP A 89 -4.31 1.68 10.22
N ALA A 90 -4.39 1.30 11.49
CA ALA A 90 -4.80 -0.02 11.91
C ALA A 90 -5.76 0.03 13.09
N LEU A 91 -6.69 -0.93 13.13
CA LEU A 91 -7.59 -1.10 14.26
C LEU A 91 -6.86 -1.55 15.53
N VAL A 92 -5.75 -2.30 15.39
CA VAL A 92 -4.94 -2.79 16.51
C VAL A 92 -3.49 -2.37 16.31
N SER A 93 -2.87 -1.81 17.36
CA SER A 93 -1.45 -1.46 17.37
C SER A 93 -0.55 -2.63 17.02
N GLY A 94 0.45 -2.37 16.19
CA GLY A 94 1.43 -3.35 15.70
C GLY A 94 1.01 -4.05 14.41
N GLU A 95 -0.23 -3.87 13.94
CA GLU A 95 -0.70 -4.40 12.66
C GLU A 95 -0.31 -3.51 11.48
N GLY A 96 -0.42 -4.02 10.25
CA GLY A 96 -0.07 -3.21 9.09
C GLY A 96 -0.16 -3.89 7.74
N VAL A 97 0.69 -3.46 6.81
CA VAL A 97 0.69 -3.92 5.41
C VAL A 97 2.05 -4.44 4.95
N ASP A 98 2.02 -5.30 3.94
CA ASP A 98 3.10 -5.47 2.99
C ASP A 98 2.80 -4.70 1.68
N TYR A 99 3.85 -4.24 1.01
CA TYR A 99 3.75 -3.55 -0.27
C TYR A 99 4.87 -3.96 -1.21
N TRP A 100 4.62 -3.86 -2.51
CA TRP A 100 5.63 -4.10 -3.53
C TRP A 100 5.33 -3.41 -4.86
N VAL A 101 6.38 -3.15 -5.63
CA VAL A 101 6.32 -2.49 -6.94
C VAL A 101 7.55 -2.84 -7.78
N GLU A 102 7.40 -2.94 -9.09
CA GLU A 102 8.52 -3.12 -10.02
C GLU A 102 9.27 -1.79 -10.25
N VAL A 103 10.60 -1.81 -10.34
CA VAL A 103 11.45 -0.61 -10.48
C VAL A 103 12.51 -0.73 -11.56
#